data_AF-Q0IWH4-F1
#
_entry.id   AF-Q0IWH4-F1
#
_cell.length_a   1.000
_cell.length_b   1.000
_cell.length_c   1.000
_cell.angle_alpha   90.00
_cell.angle_beta   90.00
_cell.angle_gamma   90.00
#
_symmetry.space_group_name_H-M   'P 1'
#
loop_
_entity.id
_entity.type
_entity.pdbx_description
1 polymer ?
#
loop_
_entity_poly.entity_id
_entity_poly.type
_entity_poly.pdbx_seq_one_letter_code
_entity_poly.pdbx_strand_id
1 'polypeptide(L)'
;MTDKILLELDNIRILLQATVELDKVAARAKYSIAYDGTYPDLYLPNFVNGTVSTATGGSISTISSAHLSKKAWKLCMPNAYHPLLLQQHQENLHRAKKDVASATAEIRRRRIYGQDNVEEDQLASDLDLMKIRVSQMEKDRPVPVDFFIAEGTTVLVITGPNTGGKTISLKTVGLASLMAKIGLYILASEPVKIPWFNAVYADIGDEQSLTQSLSTFSGHLKQIGAIRAWSTSQSLVLLDEVGAGTNPLEGAALGMSLLESFAEAGSFLTLATTHHGELKTLKYSNDLFENACMEFDEDNLKPTFRILWGIPGRSNAINIAERLGLPSDIIESSRQLLGTAGAEINALIMDMENFKQQYQHHLQEAQYYVMQSKELHNNLEVAQKNIIDHTSAQRKRKARVISEYAVMARSIIRKKFQQFRESAIAKRVLEEEKAVQNDKPERLKDPEPTSTPAVKKAQNTNISMATTTEGEDNGIPEVGDLVYVPKLKNEATVVKIDSSKNEVQVQAGIMKLKLKFKDVKIQKRISR
;
A
#
# COMPACT_ATOMS: atom_id res chain seq x y z
N MET A 1 4.59 -24.36 57.12
CA MET A 1 5.30 -23.93 55.90
C MET A 1 6.08 -22.68 56.25
N THR A 2 7.35 -22.60 55.90
CA THR A 2 8.18 -21.40 56.08
C THR A 2 7.66 -20.28 55.17
N ASP A 3 7.71 -19.02 55.60
CA ASP A 3 7.23 -17.85 54.82
C ASP A 3 7.79 -17.79 53.40
N LYS A 4 9.01 -18.31 53.20
CA LYS A 4 9.65 -18.46 51.89
C LYS A 4 8.89 -19.38 50.93
N ILE A 5 8.34 -20.49 51.42
CA ILE A 5 7.55 -21.45 50.63
C ILE A 5 6.20 -20.82 50.24
N LEU A 6 5.59 -20.04 51.14
CA LEU A 6 4.35 -19.31 50.84
C LEU A 6 4.58 -18.25 49.75
N LEU A 7 5.70 -17.51 49.81
CA LEU A 7 6.07 -16.53 48.78
C LEU A 7 6.34 -17.19 47.41
N GLU A 8 7.02 -18.34 47.39
CA GLU A 8 7.26 -19.10 46.16
C GLU A 8 5.95 -19.64 45.56
N LEU A 9 5.03 -20.15 46.38
CA LEU A 9 3.71 -20.59 45.93
C LEU A 9 2.86 -19.43 45.39
N ASP A 10 2.93 -18.25 46.01
CA ASP A 10 2.25 -17.05 45.51
C ASP A 10 2.82 -16.58 44.17
N ASN A 11 4.14 -16.60 44.01
CA ASN A 11 4.78 -16.27 42.73
C ASN A 11 4.40 -17.27 41.63
N ILE A 12 4.36 -18.58 41.95
CA ILE A 12 3.90 -19.61 41.01
C ILE A 12 2.44 -19.38 40.63
N ARG A 13 1.58 -19.04 41.60
CA ARG A 13 0.17 -18.73 41.36
C ARG A 13 0.01 -17.52 40.44
N ILE A 14 0.74 -16.43 40.69
CA ILE A 14 0.73 -15.22 39.84
C ILE A 14 1.19 -15.57 38.42
N LEU A 15 2.25 -16.36 38.28
CA LEU A 15 2.79 -16.77 36.99
C LEU A 15 1.80 -17.64 36.22
N LEU A 16 1.19 -18.64 36.87
CA LEU A 16 0.15 -19.48 36.25
C LEU A 16 -1.06 -18.64 35.82
N GLN A 17 -1.49 -17.69 36.65
CA GLN A 17 -2.60 -16.80 36.32
C GLN A 17 -2.26 -15.91 35.12
N ALA A 18 -1.04 -15.37 35.05
CA ALA A 18 -0.56 -14.60 33.91
C ALA A 18 -0.49 -15.46 32.63
N THR A 19 -0.01 -16.70 32.69
CA THR A 19 0.02 -17.63 31.55
C THR A 19 -1.40 -17.91 31.03
N VAL A 20 -2.36 -18.16 31.92
CA VAL A 20 -3.76 -18.38 31.54
C VAL A 20 -4.36 -17.14 30.87
N GLU A 21 -4.06 -15.94 31.36
CA GLU A 21 -4.51 -14.69 30.72
C GLU A 21 -3.88 -14.50 29.34
N LEU A 22 -2.59 -14.79 29.18
CA LEU A 22 -1.91 -14.75 27.87
C LEU A 22 -2.48 -15.77 26.89
N ASP A 23 -2.77 -17.00 27.33
CA ASP A 23 -3.39 -18.03 26.51
C ASP A 23 -4.80 -17.63 26.05
N LYS A 24 -5.59 -16.99 26.93
CA LYS A 24 -6.91 -16.43 26.57
C LYS A 24 -6.77 -15.36 25.50
N VAL A 25 -5.81 -14.46 25.63
CA VAL A 25 -5.54 -13.41 24.62
C VAL A 25 -5.10 -14.03 23.29
N ALA A 26 -4.21 -15.02 23.32
CA ALA A 26 -3.76 -15.73 22.12
C ALA A 26 -4.91 -16.49 21.43
N ALA A 27 -5.81 -17.11 22.19
CA ALA A 27 -7.00 -17.77 21.66
C ALA A 27 -7.95 -16.78 20.99
N ARG A 28 -8.18 -15.61 21.61
CA ARG A 28 -8.97 -14.51 21.04
C ARG A 28 -8.35 -13.97 19.76
N ALA A 29 -7.05 -13.68 19.76
CA ALA A 29 -6.33 -13.25 18.58
C ALA A 29 -6.47 -14.26 17.42
N LYS A 30 -6.29 -15.55 17.69
CA LYS A 30 -6.49 -16.62 16.69
C LYS A 30 -7.92 -16.66 16.14
N TYR A 31 -8.92 -16.43 16.98
CA TYR A 31 -10.30 -16.35 16.52
C TYR A 31 -10.47 -15.22 15.50
N SER A 32 -9.97 -14.02 15.78
CA SER A 32 -10.07 -12.90 14.84
C SER A 32 -9.30 -13.11 13.53
N ILE A 33 -8.16 -13.83 13.55
CA ILE A 33 -7.40 -14.15 12.32
C ILE A 33 -8.26 -14.97 11.35
N ALA A 34 -9.15 -15.83 11.84
CA ALA A 34 -10.07 -16.58 10.99
C ALA A 34 -11.07 -15.69 10.21
N TYR A 35 -11.22 -14.42 10.64
CA TYR A 35 -12.09 -13.41 10.03
C TYR A 35 -11.28 -12.31 9.29
N ASP A 36 -10.03 -12.59 8.90
CA ASP A 36 -9.11 -11.60 8.31
C ASP A 36 -8.80 -10.41 9.25
N GLY A 37 -8.79 -10.67 10.56
CA GLY A 37 -8.45 -9.65 11.55
C GLY A 37 -6.98 -9.26 11.51
N THR A 38 -6.71 -7.96 11.65
CA THR A 38 -5.38 -7.36 11.72
C THR A 38 -5.04 -6.93 13.14
N TYR A 39 -3.77 -7.12 13.52
CA TYR A 39 -3.25 -6.71 14.81
C TYR A 39 -3.36 -5.18 15.00
N PRO A 40 -3.99 -4.71 16.10
CA PRO A 40 -4.09 -3.27 16.37
C PRO A 40 -2.84 -2.73 17.08
N ASP A 41 -2.28 -1.65 16.53
CA ASP A 41 -1.33 -0.77 17.21
C ASP A 41 -2.08 0.08 18.24
N LEU A 42 -2.11 -0.43 19.47
CA LEU A 42 -2.74 0.19 20.63
C LEU A 42 -1.79 1.17 21.32
N TYR A 43 -2.21 2.43 21.45
CA TYR A 43 -1.42 3.45 22.13
C TYR A 43 -2.22 4.15 23.23
N LEU A 44 -1.54 4.66 24.25
CA LEU A 44 -2.16 5.40 25.35
C LEU A 44 -2.20 6.91 25.02
N PRO A 45 -3.38 7.54 24.97
CA PRO A 45 -3.60 8.97 24.67
C PRO A 45 -2.66 9.99 25.34
N ASN A 46 -2.18 9.70 26.56
CA ASN A 46 -1.49 10.67 27.43
C ASN A 46 -0.09 10.22 27.88
N PHE A 47 0.48 9.16 27.29
CA PHE A 47 1.84 8.72 27.62
C PHE A 47 2.84 9.38 26.65
N VAL A 48 3.32 10.57 27.01
CA VAL A 48 4.55 11.11 26.42
C VAL A 48 5.70 10.26 26.94
N ASN A 49 6.42 9.58 26.03
CA ASN A 49 7.61 8.74 26.28
C ASN A 49 8.30 8.97 27.64
N GLY A 50 7.77 8.34 28.69
CA GLY A 50 8.49 8.15 29.92
C GLY A 50 9.51 7.07 29.63
N THR A 51 10.79 7.42 29.65
CA THR A 51 11.88 6.44 29.68
C THR A 51 11.56 5.40 30.74
N VAL A 52 11.15 4.22 30.30
CA VAL A 52 11.11 3.04 31.15
C VAL A 52 12.56 2.75 31.49
N SER A 53 13.01 3.21 32.66
CA SER A 53 14.25 2.73 33.24
C SER A 53 14.01 1.27 33.61
N THR A 54 14.28 0.36 32.67
CA THR A 54 14.32 -1.06 32.95
C THR A 54 15.45 -1.29 33.95
N ALA A 55 15.10 -1.54 35.21
CA ALA A 55 16.00 -2.12 36.19
C ALA A 55 16.26 -3.57 35.80
N THR A 56 17.04 -3.76 34.74
CA THR A 56 17.78 -4.97 34.35
C THR A 56 18.43 -4.63 33.01
N GLY A 57 19.75 -4.53 33.00
CA GLY A 57 20.53 -4.18 31.82
C GLY A 57 20.31 -5.20 30.71
N GLY A 58 19.61 -4.78 29.66
CA GLY A 58 19.43 -5.52 28.43
C GLY A 58 18.89 -4.56 27.37
N SER A 59 19.73 -4.18 26.42
CA SER A 59 19.33 -3.32 25.30
C SER A 59 18.33 -4.07 24.43
N ILE A 60 17.05 -3.76 24.56
CA ILE A 60 16.06 -4.15 23.56
C ILE A 60 16.29 -3.23 22.36
N SER A 61 16.89 -3.78 21.31
CA SER A 61 16.96 -3.15 20.01
C SER A 61 15.55 -2.78 19.59
N THR A 62 15.32 -1.48 19.40
CA THR A 62 14.18 -0.88 18.72
C THR A 62 13.72 -1.74 17.56
N ILE A 63 12.57 -2.40 17.72
CA ILE A 63 11.83 -2.98 16.61
C ILE A 63 11.31 -1.78 15.83
N SER A 64 12.03 -1.49 14.74
CA SER A 64 11.73 -0.46 13.76
C SER A 64 10.30 -0.62 13.25
N SER A 65 9.38 0.24 13.71
CA SER A 65 8.07 0.46 13.12
C SER A 65 8.27 1.10 11.73
N ALA A 66 8.44 0.26 10.73
CA ALA A 66 8.61 0.67 9.35
C ALA A 66 7.29 1.22 8.79
N HIS A 67 7.27 2.54 8.60
CA HIS A 67 6.52 3.28 7.59
C HIS A 67 4.98 3.34 7.67
N LEU A 68 4.48 4.26 8.51
CA LEU A 68 3.32 5.11 8.18
C LEU A 68 3.82 6.57 8.19
N SER A 69 3.77 7.24 7.04
CA SER A 69 4.23 8.62 6.90
C SER A 69 3.41 9.56 7.80
N LYS A 70 4.10 10.41 8.58
CA LYS A 70 3.56 11.40 9.54
C LYS A 70 2.50 12.34 8.94
N LYS A 71 1.25 11.90 8.86
CA LYS A 71 0.17 12.57 9.60
C LYS A 71 -0.05 11.72 10.84
N ALA A 72 0.06 12.34 12.02
CA ALA A 72 -0.32 11.63 13.23
C ALA A 72 -1.83 11.42 13.19
N TRP A 73 -2.25 10.19 12.92
CA TRP A 73 -3.66 9.81 13.01
C TRP A 73 -3.98 9.54 14.49
N LYS A 74 -5.09 10.10 14.98
CA LYS A 74 -5.70 9.70 16.25
C LYS A 74 -6.23 8.27 16.14
N LEU A 75 -6.91 7.98 15.04
CA LEU A 75 -7.44 6.65 14.74
C LEU A 75 -7.31 6.40 13.23
N CYS A 76 -6.77 5.24 12.87
CA CYS A 76 -6.57 4.81 11.49
C CYS A 76 -7.02 3.36 11.37
N MET A 77 -8.14 3.13 10.68
CA MET A 77 -8.67 1.79 10.37
C MET A 77 -9.07 1.73 8.90
N PRO A 78 -8.13 1.40 8.00
CA PRO A 78 -8.42 1.25 6.57
C PRO A 78 -9.20 -0.05 6.32
N ASN A 79 -10.20 0.02 5.45
CA ASN A 79 -11.09 -1.08 5.09
C ASN A 79 -11.65 -1.86 6.29
N ALA A 80 -12.16 -1.16 7.30
CA ALA A 80 -12.74 -1.79 8.49
C ALA A 80 -14.12 -2.39 8.19
N TYR A 81 -14.29 -3.67 8.47
CA TYR A 81 -15.58 -4.35 8.39
C TYR A 81 -16.34 -4.22 9.70
N HIS A 82 -17.67 -4.03 9.62
CA HIS A 82 -18.52 -4.14 10.79
C HIS A 82 -18.53 -5.60 11.29
N PRO A 83 -18.08 -5.90 12.53
CA PRO A 83 -17.84 -7.28 12.96
C PRO A 83 -19.05 -8.20 12.88
N LEU A 84 -20.21 -7.72 13.32
CA LEU A 84 -21.44 -8.53 13.32
C LEU A 84 -21.98 -8.78 11.90
N LEU A 85 -21.79 -7.84 10.98
CA LEU A 85 -22.25 -8.01 9.59
C LEU A 85 -21.35 -8.99 8.85
N LEU A 86 -20.04 -8.90 9.06
CA LEU A 86 -19.08 -9.84 8.49
C LEU A 86 -19.30 -11.25 9.04
N GLN A 87 -19.49 -11.38 10.36
CA GLN A 87 -19.78 -12.66 10.99
C GLN A 87 -21.06 -13.28 10.44
N GLN A 88 -22.16 -12.54 10.43
CA GLN A 88 -23.44 -13.02 9.91
C GLN A 88 -23.33 -13.45 8.43
N HIS A 89 -22.61 -12.68 7.62
CA HIS A 89 -22.37 -13.01 6.23
C HIS A 89 -21.57 -14.32 6.08
N GLN A 90 -20.48 -14.49 6.83
CA GLN A 90 -19.65 -15.69 6.77
C GLN A 90 -20.41 -16.93 7.28
N GLU A 91 -21.20 -16.81 8.33
CA GLU A 91 -22.03 -17.91 8.84
C GLU A 91 -23.08 -18.35 7.80
N ASN A 92 -23.74 -17.38 7.16
CA ASN A 92 -24.71 -17.66 6.10
C ASN A 92 -24.03 -18.31 4.89
N LEU A 93 -22.85 -17.82 4.48
CA LEU A 93 -22.07 -18.39 3.40
C LEU A 93 -21.62 -19.82 3.73
N HIS A 94 -21.18 -20.06 4.97
CA HIS A 94 -20.76 -21.39 5.43
C HIS A 94 -21.93 -22.39 5.42
N ARG A 95 -23.11 -21.97 5.90
CA ARG A 95 -24.34 -22.79 5.81
C ARG A 95 -24.70 -23.12 4.37
N ALA A 96 -24.71 -22.13 3.47
CA ALA A 96 -25.01 -22.35 2.06
C ALA A 96 -24.00 -23.31 1.38
N LYS A 97 -22.71 -23.19 1.69
CA LYS A 97 -21.68 -24.14 1.20
C LYS A 97 -21.88 -25.55 1.74
N LYS A 98 -22.27 -25.69 3.00
CA LYS A 98 -22.60 -26.98 3.62
C LYS A 98 -23.82 -27.62 2.95
N ASP A 99 -24.84 -26.84 2.63
CA ASP A 99 -26.04 -27.32 1.94
C ASP A 99 -25.71 -27.83 0.53
N VAL A 100 -24.87 -27.09 -0.22
CA VAL A 100 -24.34 -27.53 -1.52
C VAL A 100 -23.56 -28.85 -1.38
N ALA A 101 -22.70 -28.98 -0.37
CA ALA A 101 -21.94 -30.20 -0.13
C ALA A 101 -22.86 -31.39 0.21
N SER A 102 -23.89 -31.16 1.02
CA SER A 102 -24.90 -32.15 1.38
C SER A 102 -25.71 -32.62 0.16
N ALA A 103 -26.20 -31.68 -0.66
CA ALA A 103 -26.93 -31.98 -1.89
C ALA A 103 -26.05 -32.74 -2.91
N THR A 104 -24.78 -32.34 -3.04
CA THR A 104 -23.82 -33.05 -3.92
C THR A 104 -23.59 -34.49 -3.45
N ALA A 105 -23.46 -34.71 -2.14
CA ALA A 105 -23.31 -36.05 -1.57
C ALA A 105 -24.58 -36.89 -1.77
N GLU A 106 -25.76 -36.30 -1.65
CA GLU A 106 -27.04 -36.97 -1.87
C GLU A 106 -27.20 -37.42 -3.33
N ILE A 107 -26.94 -36.54 -4.30
CA ILE A 107 -26.97 -36.89 -5.73
C ILE A 107 -25.98 -38.02 -6.03
N ARG A 108 -24.75 -37.95 -5.48
CA ARG A 108 -23.75 -39.01 -5.63
C ARG A 108 -24.22 -40.34 -5.05
N ARG A 109 -24.90 -40.34 -3.91
CA ARG A 109 -25.48 -41.57 -3.32
C ARG A 109 -26.55 -42.16 -4.24
N ARG A 110 -27.52 -41.35 -4.69
CA ARG A 110 -28.60 -41.81 -5.58
C ARG A 110 -28.07 -42.43 -6.87
N ARG A 111 -27.02 -41.83 -7.46
CA ARG A 111 -26.33 -42.38 -8.65
C ARG A 111 -25.67 -43.74 -8.40
N ILE A 112 -25.14 -43.98 -7.20
CA ILE A 112 -24.54 -45.27 -6.82
C ILE A 112 -25.62 -46.35 -6.62
N TYR A 113 -26.77 -45.98 -6.06
CA TYR A 113 -27.84 -46.93 -5.73
C TYR A 113 -28.90 -47.12 -6.83
N GLY A 114 -28.80 -46.41 -7.97
CA GLY A 114 -29.66 -46.61 -9.14
C GLY A 114 -31.12 -46.19 -8.92
N GLN A 115 -31.36 -45.07 -8.24
CA GLN A 115 -32.71 -44.50 -8.05
C GLN A 115 -33.13 -43.59 -9.22
N ASP A 116 -34.45 -43.37 -9.39
CA ASP A 116 -35.13 -42.76 -10.55
C ASP A 116 -34.47 -41.49 -11.16
N ASN A 117 -34.35 -41.48 -12.50
CA ASN A 117 -33.69 -40.43 -13.28
C ASN A 117 -34.41 -39.08 -13.29
N VAL A 118 -35.74 -39.04 -13.12
CA VAL A 118 -36.54 -37.79 -13.22
C VAL A 118 -36.31 -36.89 -12.01
N GLU A 119 -36.16 -37.47 -10.81
CA GLU A 119 -35.79 -36.70 -9.62
C GLU A 119 -34.31 -36.27 -9.63
N GLU A 120 -33.42 -37.01 -10.31
CA GLU A 120 -32.00 -36.66 -10.43
C GLU A 120 -31.80 -35.36 -11.22
N ASP A 121 -32.51 -35.17 -12.33
CA ASP A 121 -32.42 -33.94 -13.15
C ASP A 121 -32.93 -32.70 -12.40
N GLN A 122 -33.95 -32.87 -11.55
CA GLN A 122 -34.52 -31.79 -10.76
C GLN A 122 -33.60 -31.40 -9.60
N LEU A 123 -33.02 -32.38 -8.90
CA LEU A 123 -32.00 -32.18 -7.87
C LEU A 123 -30.70 -31.58 -8.43
N ALA A 124 -30.30 -31.97 -9.65
CA ALA A 124 -29.14 -31.38 -10.33
C ALA A 124 -29.37 -29.90 -10.68
N SER A 125 -30.58 -29.57 -11.14
CA SER A 125 -30.97 -28.18 -11.42
C SER A 125 -30.99 -27.32 -10.14
N ASP A 126 -31.55 -27.86 -9.05
CA ASP A 126 -31.54 -27.19 -7.74
C ASP A 126 -30.12 -27.00 -7.19
N LEU A 127 -29.23 -28.00 -7.38
CA LEU A 127 -27.83 -27.89 -6.98
C LEU A 127 -27.13 -26.74 -7.72
N ASP A 128 -27.39 -26.55 -9.00
CA ASP A 128 -26.79 -25.47 -9.78
C ASP A 128 -27.32 -24.09 -9.36
N LEU A 129 -28.61 -23.98 -9.02
CA LEU A 129 -29.16 -22.76 -8.39
C LEU A 129 -28.50 -22.47 -7.03
N MET A 130 -28.27 -23.48 -6.20
CA MET A 130 -27.57 -23.32 -4.93
C MET A 130 -26.12 -22.86 -5.12
N LYS A 131 -25.39 -23.39 -6.11
CA LYS A 131 -24.02 -22.94 -6.44
C LYS A 131 -24.01 -21.49 -6.93
N ILE A 132 -24.97 -21.09 -7.77
CA ILE A 132 -25.11 -19.70 -8.23
C ILE A 132 -25.36 -18.79 -7.03
N ARG A 133 -26.26 -19.17 -6.11
CA ARG A 133 -26.53 -18.42 -4.88
C ARG A 133 -25.29 -18.28 -4.02
N VAL A 134 -24.51 -19.36 -3.83
CA VAL A 134 -23.23 -19.28 -3.09
C VAL A 134 -22.27 -18.32 -3.78
N SER A 135 -22.12 -18.38 -5.11
CA SER A 135 -21.25 -17.47 -5.85
C SER A 135 -21.70 -16.01 -5.78
N GLN A 136 -23.01 -15.74 -5.74
CA GLN A 136 -23.56 -14.40 -5.50
C GLN A 136 -23.27 -13.94 -4.08
N MET A 137 -23.50 -14.80 -3.08
CA MET A 137 -23.17 -14.48 -1.69
C MET A 137 -21.68 -14.21 -1.50
N GLU A 138 -20.77 -14.89 -2.20
CA GLU A 138 -19.33 -14.57 -2.16
C GLU A 138 -19.00 -13.17 -2.69
N LYS A 139 -19.81 -12.66 -3.62
CA LYS A 139 -19.66 -11.30 -4.18
C LYS A 139 -20.29 -10.24 -3.29
N ASP A 140 -21.42 -10.55 -2.65
CA ASP A 140 -22.19 -9.64 -1.79
C ASP A 140 -21.64 -9.55 -0.35
N ARG A 141 -20.31 -9.43 -0.22
CA ARG A 141 -19.65 -9.22 1.08
C ARG A 141 -20.02 -7.84 1.64
N PRO A 142 -20.18 -7.68 2.98
CA PRO A 142 -20.36 -6.35 3.58
C PRO A 142 -19.27 -5.38 3.13
N VAL A 143 -19.67 -4.16 2.77
CA VAL A 143 -18.75 -3.13 2.28
C VAL A 143 -17.91 -2.61 3.45
N PRO A 144 -16.57 -2.66 3.38
CA PRO A 144 -15.71 -2.10 4.42
C PRO A 144 -15.68 -0.57 4.37
N VAL A 145 -15.36 0.05 5.51
CA VAL A 145 -15.34 1.51 5.67
C VAL A 145 -13.98 1.98 6.18
N ASP A 146 -13.47 3.05 5.59
CA ASP A 146 -12.22 3.67 6.00
C ASP A 146 -12.41 4.70 7.11
N PHE A 147 -11.71 4.53 8.24
CA PHE A 147 -11.70 5.50 9.34
C PHE A 147 -10.33 6.18 9.49
N PHE A 148 -10.27 7.47 9.13
CA PHE A 148 -9.05 8.28 9.20
C PHE A 148 -9.28 9.56 10.01
N ILE A 149 -9.07 9.48 11.32
CA ILE A 149 -9.33 10.58 12.26
C ILE A 149 -8.00 11.25 12.62
N ALA A 150 -7.88 12.55 12.35
CA ALA A 150 -6.67 13.32 12.61
C ALA A 150 -6.41 13.50 14.11
N GLU A 151 -5.14 13.66 14.52
CA GLU A 151 -4.75 13.83 15.93
C GLU A 151 -5.46 14.99 16.64
N GLY A 152 -5.70 16.10 15.94
CA GLY A 152 -6.38 17.28 16.50
C GLY A 152 -7.90 17.13 16.66
N THR A 153 -8.52 16.11 16.05
CA THR A 153 -9.97 15.95 16.06
C THR A 153 -10.45 15.35 17.38
N THR A 154 -11.29 16.08 18.11
CA THR A 154 -11.99 15.59 19.30
C THR A 154 -13.41 15.18 18.99
N VAL A 155 -14.09 15.88 18.09
CA VAL A 155 -15.48 15.58 17.70
C VAL A 155 -15.54 15.35 16.19
N LEU A 156 -16.05 14.19 15.77
CA LEU A 156 -16.33 13.87 14.38
C LEU A 156 -17.84 13.88 14.16
N VAL A 157 -18.33 14.78 13.31
CA VAL A 157 -19.74 14.87 12.94
C VAL A 157 -19.94 14.18 11.58
N ILE A 158 -20.70 13.07 11.59
CA ILE A 158 -21.04 12.29 10.40
C ILE A 158 -22.46 12.64 9.95
N THR A 159 -22.58 13.09 8.71
CA THR A 159 -23.82 13.54 8.09
C THR A 159 -24.17 12.71 6.85
N GLY A 160 -25.39 12.87 6.34
CA GLY A 160 -25.89 12.15 5.17
C GLY A 160 -27.23 11.46 5.43
N PRO A 161 -27.79 10.73 4.45
CA PRO A 161 -29.07 10.06 4.59
C PRO A 161 -29.04 8.93 5.65
N ASN A 162 -30.17 8.59 6.25
CA ASN A 162 -30.25 7.54 7.29
C ASN A 162 -29.86 6.16 6.76
N THR A 163 -30.20 5.87 5.49
CA THR A 163 -29.78 4.67 4.77
C THR A 163 -28.28 4.65 4.40
N GLY A 164 -27.55 5.75 4.65
CA GLY A 164 -26.13 5.89 4.33
C GLY A 164 -25.17 5.05 5.19
N GLY A 165 -25.66 4.44 6.28
CA GLY A 165 -24.84 3.62 7.18
C GLY A 165 -24.17 4.39 8.33
N LYS A 166 -24.64 5.60 8.66
CA LYS A 166 -24.08 6.44 9.74
C LYS A 166 -24.00 5.69 11.07
N THR A 167 -25.11 5.10 11.52
CA THR A 167 -25.20 4.30 12.75
C THR A 167 -24.26 3.09 12.72
N ILE A 168 -24.15 2.42 11.57
CA ILE A 168 -23.26 1.27 11.38
C ILE A 168 -21.81 1.73 11.52
N SER A 169 -21.43 2.88 10.97
CA SER A 169 -20.09 3.47 11.12
C SER A 169 -19.72 3.71 12.59
N LEU A 170 -20.65 4.26 13.38
CA LEU A 170 -20.45 4.43 14.84
C LEU A 170 -20.24 3.09 15.54
N LYS A 171 -21.11 2.11 15.26
CA LYS A 171 -21.02 0.76 15.84
C LYS A 171 -19.70 0.07 15.46
N THR A 172 -19.21 0.24 14.23
CA THR A 172 -17.92 -0.32 13.78
C THR A 172 -16.76 0.20 14.63
N VAL A 173 -16.68 1.52 14.86
CA VAL A 173 -15.61 2.12 15.68
C VAL A 173 -15.73 1.71 17.15
N GLY A 174 -16.95 1.68 17.69
CA GLY A 174 -17.21 1.22 19.06
C GLY A 174 -16.82 -0.24 19.28
N LEU A 175 -17.25 -1.13 18.39
CA LEU A 175 -16.93 -2.55 18.46
C LEU A 175 -15.42 -2.79 18.25
N ALA A 176 -14.78 -2.13 17.28
CA ALA A 176 -13.34 -2.24 17.08
C ALA A 176 -12.55 -1.85 18.35
N SER A 177 -12.98 -0.79 19.04
CA SER A 177 -12.39 -0.34 20.31
C SER A 177 -12.53 -1.39 21.42
N LEU A 178 -13.71 -2.01 21.54
CA LEU A 178 -13.95 -3.08 22.51
C LEU A 178 -13.18 -4.35 22.16
N MET A 179 -13.12 -4.73 20.89
CA MET A 179 -12.36 -5.87 20.38
C MET A 179 -10.88 -5.74 20.77
N ALA A 180 -10.28 -4.58 20.49
CA ALA A 180 -8.89 -4.32 20.84
C ALA A 180 -8.67 -4.42 22.37
N LYS A 181 -9.62 -3.90 23.17
CA LYS A 181 -9.55 -3.96 24.64
C LYS A 181 -9.59 -5.37 25.21
N ILE A 182 -10.33 -6.29 24.58
CA ILE A 182 -10.40 -7.69 25.02
C ILE A 182 -9.35 -8.60 24.36
N GLY A 183 -8.44 -8.03 23.55
CA GLY A 183 -7.36 -8.77 22.88
C GLY A 183 -7.78 -9.50 21.61
N LEU A 184 -8.89 -9.09 20.98
CA LEU A 184 -9.26 -9.51 19.64
C LEU A 184 -8.56 -8.63 18.59
N TYR A 185 -8.20 -9.21 17.44
CA TYR A 185 -7.75 -8.42 16.30
C TYR A 185 -8.93 -7.69 15.66
N ILE A 186 -8.66 -6.55 15.04
CA ILE A 186 -9.66 -5.70 14.40
C ILE A 186 -9.86 -6.15 12.97
N LEU A 187 -11.11 -6.23 12.51
CA LEU A 187 -11.45 -6.72 11.18
C LEU A 187 -11.23 -5.61 10.14
N ALA A 188 -9.99 -5.43 9.73
CA ALA A 188 -9.53 -4.39 8.82
C ALA A 188 -8.41 -4.95 7.93
N SER A 189 -8.27 -4.44 6.70
CA SER A 189 -7.33 -5.03 5.72
C SER A 189 -5.87 -4.60 5.90
N GLU A 190 -5.60 -3.50 6.60
CA GLU A 190 -4.24 -3.01 6.83
C GLU A 190 -4.00 -2.72 8.32
N PRO A 191 -2.74 -2.44 8.74
CA PRO A 191 -2.42 -2.15 10.13
C PRO A 191 -3.30 -1.05 10.72
N VAL A 192 -3.95 -1.39 11.82
CA VAL A 192 -4.86 -0.48 12.52
C VAL A 192 -4.09 0.27 13.59
N LYS A 193 -4.26 1.59 13.66
CA LYS A 193 -3.85 2.40 14.82
C LYS A 193 -5.09 2.84 15.58
N ILE A 194 -5.18 2.48 16.85
CA ILE A 194 -6.35 2.77 17.69
C ILE A 194 -5.91 3.16 19.11
N PRO A 195 -6.49 4.21 19.71
CA PRO A 195 -6.17 4.58 21.09
C PRO A 195 -6.76 3.56 22.06
N TRP A 196 -6.09 3.40 23.20
CA TRP A 196 -6.64 2.67 24.34
C TRP A 196 -7.71 3.51 25.03
N PHE A 197 -8.97 3.13 24.86
CA PHE A 197 -10.09 3.77 25.52
C PHE A 197 -10.39 3.14 26.89
N ASN A 198 -10.48 3.96 27.94
CA ASN A 198 -10.84 3.50 29.28
C ASN A 198 -12.31 3.07 29.36
N ALA A 199 -13.18 3.74 28.62
CA ALA A 199 -14.61 3.48 28.53
C ALA A 199 -15.12 3.85 27.13
N VAL A 200 -16.14 3.13 26.68
CA VAL A 200 -16.91 3.43 25.46
C VAL A 200 -18.33 3.73 25.92
N TYR A 201 -18.76 4.97 25.71
CA TYR A 201 -20.12 5.43 25.99
C TYR A 201 -20.89 5.54 24.68
N ALA A 202 -22.14 5.09 24.70
CA ALA A 202 -22.98 5.10 23.52
C ALA A 202 -24.40 5.54 23.87
N ASP A 203 -24.93 6.47 23.09
CA ASP A 203 -26.36 6.70 22.93
C ASP A 203 -26.70 6.39 21.47
N ILE A 204 -27.08 5.13 21.21
CA ILE A 204 -27.36 4.59 19.88
C ILE A 204 -28.66 3.81 19.98
N GLY A 205 -29.73 4.26 19.32
CA GLY A 205 -31.07 3.68 19.42
C GLY A 205 -31.93 3.93 18.19
N ASP A 206 -32.98 3.14 18.03
CA ASP A 206 -33.96 3.28 16.95
C ASP A 206 -35.10 4.19 17.41
N GLU A 207 -35.20 5.40 16.86
CA GLU A 207 -36.36 6.29 17.04
C GLU A 207 -37.65 5.72 16.40
N GLN A 208 -37.57 4.59 15.67
CA GLN A 208 -38.68 4.01 14.90
C GLN A 208 -39.61 3.07 15.69
N SER A 209 -39.40 2.87 16.99
CA SER A 209 -40.37 2.18 17.84
C SER A 209 -41.52 3.14 18.18
N LEU A 210 -42.62 3.06 17.40
CA LEU A 210 -43.87 3.83 17.53
C LEU A 210 -44.53 3.83 18.94
N THR A 211 -44.02 3.06 19.90
CA THR A 211 -44.57 2.87 21.24
C THR A 211 -44.15 3.89 22.30
N GLN A 212 -43.27 4.86 22.02
CA GLN A 212 -42.75 5.80 23.04
C GLN A 212 -42.60 7.25 22.56
N SER A 213 -43.69 7.90 22.19
CA SER A 213 -43.72 9.20 21.50
C SER A 213 -43.42 10.45 22.37
N LEU A 214 -42.75 10.33 23.53
CA LEU A 214 -42.32 11.46 24.40
C LEU A 214 -41.21 11.06 25.38
N SER A 215 -41.09 9.76 25.69
CA SER A 215 -40.03 9.22 26.56
C SER A 215 -38.71 8.94 25.83
N THR A 216 -38.61 9.23 24.53
CA THR A 216 -37.40 9.03 23.71
C THR A 216 -36.51 10.27 23.74
N PHE A 217 -36.96 11.45 23.29
CA PHE A 217 -36.12 12.66 23.26
C PHE A 217 -35.58 13.04 24.66
N SER A 218 -36.46 13.12 25.65
CA SER A 218 -36.06 13.41 27.04
C SER A 218 -35.17 12.31 27.64
N GLY A 219 -35.38 11.06 27.24
CA GLY A 219 -34.55 9.92 27.60
C GLY A 219 -33.14 10.02 27.02
N HIS A 220 -33.03 10.31 25.71
CA HIS A 220 -31.78 10.55 25.00
C HIS A 220 -31.02 11.71 25.65
N LEU A 221 -31.66 12.85 25.89
CA LEU A 221 -30.99 13.98 26.55
C LEU A 221 -30.49 13.64 27.96
N LYS A 222 -31.27 12.88 28.75
CA LYS A 222 -30.83 12.43 30.07
C LYS A 222 -29.63 11.48 29.97
N GLN A 223 -29.64 10.58 28.98
CA GLN A 223 -28.54 9.65 28.72
C GLN A 223 -27.28 10.39 28.25
N ILE A 224 -27.39 11.30 27.29
CA ILE A 224 -26.28 12.13 26.81
C ILE A 224 -25.72 12.97 27.96
N GLY A 225 -26.57 13.56 28.80
CA GLY A 225 -26.15 14.30 30.00
C GLY A 225 -25.39 13.42 31.00
N ALA A 226 -25.82 12.17 31.22
CA ALA A 226 -25.09 11.22 32.06
C ALA A 226 -23.75 10.82 31.44
N ILE A 227 -23.72 10.51 30.14
CA ILE A 227 -22.49 10.22 29.39
C ILE A 227 -21.51 11.38 29.50
N ARG A 228 -21.99 12.61 29.35
CA ARG A 228 -21.20 13.83 29.45
C ARG A 228 -20.57 14.01 30.83
N ALA A 229 -21.25 13.60 31.89
CA ALA A 229 -20.75 13.65 33.27
C ALA A 229 -19.72 12.56 33.58
N TRP A 230 -19.79 11.40 32.90
CA TRP A 230 -18.87 10.28 33.12
C TRP A 230 -17.67 10.24 32.16
N SER A 231 -17.79 10.87 30.99
CA SER A 231 -16.74 10.83 29.97
C SER A 231 -15.48 11.58 30.42
N THR A 232 -14.32 11.06 30.01
CA THR A 232 -12.99 11.57 30.38
C THR A 232 -12.11 11.70 29.13
N SER A 233 -10.91 12.27 29.29
CA SER A 233 -9.88 12.39 28.23
C SER A 233 -9.30 11.09 27.71
N GLN A 234 -9.86 9.95 28.12
CA GLN A 234 -9.50 8.62 27.63
C GLN A 234 -10.73 7.85 27.14
N SER A 235 -11.90 8.50 27.05
CA SER A 235 -13.16 7.86 26.68
C SER A 235 -13.50 8.05 25.21
N LEU A 236 -14.13 7.03 24.62
CA LEU A 236 -14.82 7.11 23.35
C LEU A 236 -16.30 7.39 23.61
N VAL A 237 -16.88 8.37 22.93
CA VAL A 237 -18.31 8.69 23.00
C VAL A 237 -18.93 8.52 21.62
N LEU A 238 -20.06 7.82 21.54
CA LEU A 238 -20.80 7.56 20.31
C LEU A 238 -22.24 8.08 20.47
N LEU A 239 -22.64 9.05 19.66
CA LEU A 239 -23.95 9.68 19.75
C LEU A 239 -24.66 9.57 18.39
N ASP A 240 -25.80 8.91 18.34
CA ASP A 240 -26.60 8.79 17.12
C ASP A 240 -27.70 9.86 17.08
N GLU A 241 -27.91 10.45 15.91
CA GLU A 241 -28.95 11.44 15.61
C GLU A 241 -29.04 12.60 16.63
N VAL A 242 -27.88 13.20 16.95
CA VAL A 242 -27.80 14.30 17.91
C VAL A 242 -28.67 15.48 17.45
N GLY A 243 -29.57 15.91 18.36
CA GLY A 243 -30.51 16.99 18.14
C GLY A 243 -31.83 16.56 17.48
N ALA A 244 -32.04 15.28 17.18
CA ALA A 244 -33.29 14.77 16.62
C ALA A 244 -34.45 14.78 17.63
N GLY A 245 -35.67 14.48 17.17
CA GLY A 245 -36.85 14.29 18.04
C GLY A 245 -37.53 15.56 18.57
N THR A 246 -37.16 16.76 18.10
CA THR A 246 -37.77 18.04 18.48
C THR A 246 -37.82 19.03 17.30
N ASN A 247 -38.21 20.29 17.55
CA ASN A 247 -38.11 21.38 16.57
C ASN A 247 -36.68 21.44 15.98
N PRO A 248 -36.51 21.41 14.64
CA PRO A 248 -35.19 21.38 14.02
C PRO A 248 -34.23 22.49 14.47
N LEU A 249 -34.71 23.72 14.66
CA LEU A 249 -33.88 24.84 15.09
C LEU A 249 -33.41 24.69 16.54
N GLU A 250 -34.32 24.27 17.43
CA GLU A 250 -33.99 24.02 18.84
C GLU A 250 -33.07 22.79 18.99
N GLY A 251 -33.37 21.73 18.24
CA GLY A 251 -32.59 20.50 18.19
C GLY A 251 -31.18 20.74 17.68
N ALA A 252 -31.02 21.56 16.64
CA ALA A 252 -29.72 21.97 16.13
C ALA A 252 -28.93 22.79 17.16
N ALA A 253 -29.55 23.80 17.79
CA ALA A 253 -28.89 24.62 18.80
C ALA A 253 -28.44 23.78 20.02
N LEU A 254 -29.31 22.88 20.49
CA LEU A 254 -28.99 21.98 21.59
C LEU A 254 -27.89 20.99 21.20
N GLY A 255 -27.95 20.42 19.99
CA GLY A 255 -26.95 19.50 19.47
C GLY A 255 -25.57 20.15 19.35
N MET A 256 -25.50 21.38 18.84
CA MET A 256 -24.27 22.17 18.80
C MET A 256 -23.67 22.35 20.20
N SER A 257 -24.45 22.86 21.14
CA SER A 257 -24.00 23.12 22.51
C SER A 257 -23.52 21.85 23.22
N LEU A 258 -24.21 20.71 23.00
CA LEU A 258 -23.80 19.42 23.55
C LEU A 258 -22.45 18.98 22.97
N LEU A 259 -22.27 19.04 21.65
CA LEU A 259 -21.03 18.63 21.01
C LEU A 259 -19.85 19.54 21.38
N GLU A 260 -20.07 20.85 21.47
CA GLU A 260 -19.08 21.81 21.99
C GLU A 260 -18.69 21.45 23.42
N SER A 261 -19.67 21.11 24.26
CA SER A 261 -19.40 20.66 25.63
C SER A 261 -18.50 19.43 25.66
N PHE A 262 -18.71 18.43 24.79
CA PHE A 262 -17.83 17.25 24.69
C PHE A 262 -16.42 17.59 24.21
N ALA A 263 -16.30 18.55 23.29
CA ALA A 263 -15.00 19.07 22.86
C ALA A 263 -14.25 19.76 24.00
N GLU A 264 -14.94 20.56 24.81
CA GLU A 264 -14.35 21.36 25.90
C GLU A 264 -13.97 20.56 27.14
N ALA A 265 -14.79 19.60 27.59
CA ALA A 265 -14.36 18.74 28.70
C ALA A 265 -13.31 17.72 28.32
N GLY A 266 -12.99 17.63 27.03
CA GLY A 266 -11.94 16.77 26.52
C GLY A 266 -12.30 15.31 26.69
N SER A 267 -13.44 14.83 26.15
CA SER A 267 -13.50 13.42 25.73
C SER A 267 -12.34 13.14 24.78
N PHE A 268 -11.76 11.93 24.75
CA PHE A 268 -10.66 11.68 23.81
C PHE A 268 -11.12 11.77 22.35
N LEU A 269 -12.29 11.19 22.08
CA LEU A 269 -12.93 11.16 20.78
C LEU A 269 -14.45 10.99 20.94
N THR A 270 -15.22 11.86 20.31
CA THR A 270 -16.68 11.78 20.19
C THR A 270 -17.05 11.61 18.72
N LEU A 271 -17.79 10.56 18.37
CA LEU A 271 -18.41 10.41 17.06
C LEU A 271 -19.90 10.71 17.20
N ALA A 272 -20.38 11.65 16.42
CA ALA A 272 -21.79 12.04 16.40
C ALA A 272 -22.36 11.88 15.00
N THR A 273 -23.59 11.37 14.87
CA THR A 273 -24.34 11.47 13.61
C THR A 273 -25.42 12.53 13.74
N THR A 274 -25.77 13.17 12.64
CA THR A 274 -26.88 14.12 12.62
C THR A 274 -27.46 14.27 11.22
N HIS A 275 -28.72 14.69 11.17
CA HIS A 275 -29.40 15.14 9.94
C HIS A 275 -29.53 16.68 9.88
N HIS A 276 -29.16 17.39 10.95
CA HIS A 276 -29.27 18.84 11.03
C HIS A 276 -28.21 19.53 10.20
N GLY A 277 -28.65 20.51 9.40
CA GLY A 277 -27.79 21.24 8.48
C GLY A 277 -26.80 22.15 9.20
N GLU A 278 -27.23 22.70 10.32
CA GLU A 278 -26.52 23.71 11.07
C GLU A 278 -25.28 23.10 11.74
N LEU A 279 -25.35 21.86 12.25
CA LEU A 279 -24.22 21.19 12.91
C LEU A 279 -23.00 21.02 11.98
N LYS A 280 -23.20 21.11 10.67
CA LYS A 280 -22.15 21.09 9.65
C LYS A 280 -21.19 22.29 9.79
N THR A 281 -21.61 23.38 10.42
CA THR A 281 -20.76 24.59 10.52
C THR A 281 -19.72 24.51 11.64
N LEU A 282 -19.87 23.59 12.60
CA LEU A 282 -19.02 23.50 13.81
C LEU A 282 -17.52 23.35 13.47
N LYS A 283 -17.19 22.56 12.44
CA LYS A 283 -15.82 22.41 11.94
C LYS A 283 -15.17 23.74 11.55
N TYR A 284 -15.93 24.69 10.99
CA TYR A 284 -15.36 25.97 10.55
C TYR A 284 -15.18 26.97 11.69
N SER A 285 -15.86 26.75 12.82
CA SER A 285 -15.75 27.58 14.02
C SER A 285 -14.70 27.05 15.00
N ASN A 286 -14.43 25.74 15.00
CA ASN A 286 -13.56 25.10 15.97
C ASN A 286 -12.74 23.96 15.34
N ASP A 287 -11.42 24.08 15.40
CA ASP A 287 -10.46 23.11 14.81
C ASP A 287 -10.51 21.71 15.46
N LEU A 288 -11.11 21.59 16.65
CA LEU A 288 -11.34 20.28 17.31
C LEU A 288 -12.42 19.45 16.61
N PHE A 289 -13.18 20.05 15.70
CA PHE A 289 -14.27 19.41 14.99
C PHE A 289 -13.83 18.98 13.59
N GLU A 290 -14.24 17.77 13.22
CA GLU A 290 -14.12 17.25 11.86
C GLU A 290 -15.51 16.92 11.32
N ASN A 291 -15.75 17.26 10.05
CA ASN A 291 -16.96 16.86 9.35
C ASN A 291 -16.66 15.61 8.53
N ALA A 292 -17.66 14.76 8.37
CA ALA A 292 -17.65 13.69 7.42
C ALA A 292 -19.07 13.48 6.88
N CYS A 293 -19.19 12.99 5.66
CA CYS A 293 -20.48 12.54 5.15
C CYS A 293 -20.40 11.15 4.55
N MET A 294 -21.51 10.41 4.64
CA MET A 294 -21.67 9.14 3.94
C MET A 294 -22.04 9.43 2.49
N GLU A 295 -21.25 8.91 1.57
CA GLU A 295 -21.49 9.04 0.15
C GLU A 295 -22.75 8.27 -0.27
N PHE A 296 -23.54 8.91 -1.12
CA PHE A 296 -24.78 8.38 -1.66
C PHE A 296 -24.78 8.51 -3.18
N ASP A 297 -24.96 7.39 -3.86
CA ASP A 297 -25.13 7.34 -5.31
C ASP A 297 -26.56 7.74 -5.64
N GLU A 298 -26.72 8.97 -6.13
CA GLU A 298 -28.03 9.47 -6.53
C GLU A 298 -28.57 8.76 -7.77
N ASP A 299 -27.69 8.32 -8.69
CA ASP A 299 -28.03 7.66 -9.95
C ASP A 299 -28.68 6.32 -9.74
N ASN A 300 -28.12 5.54 -8.82
CA ASN A 300 -28.68 4.24 -8.47
C ASN A 300 -29.58 4.29 -7.23
N LEU A 301 -29.73 5.45 -6.59
CA LEU A 301 -30.43 5.65 -5.31
C LEU A 301 -29.96 4.68 -4.21
N LYS A 302 -28.64 4.48 -4.12
CA LYS A 302 -28.02 3.51 -3.21
C LYS A 302 -26.87 4.12 -2.40
N PRO A 303 -26.73 3.76 -1.11
CA PRO A 303 -25.55 4.13 -0.35
C PRO A 303 -24.31 3.40 -0.90
N THR A 304 -23.18 4.11 -1.01
CA THR A 304 -21.89 3.48 -1.37
C THR A 304 -21.11 3.03 -0.13
N PHE A 305 -21.57 3.43 1.06
CA PHE A 305 -20.96 3.20 2.37
C PHE A 305 -19.52 3.77 2.50
N ARG A 306 -19.15 4.71 1.64
CA ARG A 306 -17.87 5.42 1.73
C ARG A 306 -18.00 6.71 2.53
N ILE A 307 -16.94 7.07 3.26
CA ILE A 307 -16.88 8.32 4.04
C ILE A 307 -16.10 9.39 3.27
N LEU A 308 -16.75 10.53 3.02
CA LEU A 308 -16.12 11.73 2.51
C LEU A 308 -15.71 12.65 3.67
N TRP A 309 -14.48 12.45 4.16
CA TRP A 309 -13.82 13.28 5.19
C TRP A 309 -13.72 14.79 4.87
N GLY A 310 -13.97 15.64 5.84
CA GLY A 310 -13.86 17.09 5.73
C GLY A 310 -14.97 17.78 4.94
N ILE A 311 -15.95 17.04 4.43
CA ILE A 311 -17.10 17.59 3.70
C ILE A 311 -18.36 17.28 4.50
N PRO A 312 -19.22 18.27 4.76
CA PRO A 312 -20.52 18.02 5.31
C PRO A 312 -21.49 17.51 4.24
N GLY A 313 -22.40 16.61 4.59
CA GLY A 313 -23.33 16.00 3.63
C GLY A 313 -24.44 16.95 3.25
N ARG A 314 -24.94 16.85 2.02
CA ARG A 314 -26.09 17.64 1.53
C ARG A 314 -27.46 17.11 1.99
N SER A 315 -28.46 17.98 1.95
CA SER A 315 -29.86 17.61 2.19
C SER A 315 -30.53 17.22 0.87
N ASN A 316 -30.60 15.92 0.58
CA ASN A 316 -31.03 15.39 -0.74
C ASN A 316 -32.53 15.07 -0.87
N ALA A 317 -33.36 15.44 0.10
CA ALA A 317 -34.77 15.02 0.13
C ALA A 317 -35.53 15.39 -1.16
N ILE A 318 -35.34 16.61 -1.68
CA ILE A 318 -36.03 17.08 -2.89
C ILE A 318 -35.53 16.36 -4.15
N ASN A 319 -34.22 16.13 -4.28
CA ASN A 319 -33.64 15.42 -5.42
C ASN A 319 -34.05 13.94 -5.43
N ILE A 320 -34.12 13.31 -4.24
CA ILE A 320 -34.61 11.94 -4.10
C ILE A 320 -36.10 11.88 -4.46
N ALA A 321 -36.91 12.83 -3.98
CA ALA A 321 -38.32 12.95 -4.31
C ALA A 321 -38.56 13.05 -5.83
N GLU A 322 -37.80 13.90 -6.53
CA GLU A 322 -37.85 14.04 -7.99
C GLU A 322 -37.57 12.71 -8.70
N ARG A 323 -36.51 11.99 -8.27
CA ARG A 323 -36.16 10.67 -8.84
C ARG A 323 -37.17 9.57 -8.52
N LEU A 324 -37.89 9.67 -7.40
CA LEU A 324 -39.00 8.78 -7.05
C LEU A 324 -40.28 9.08 -7.85
N GLY A 325 -40.27 10.11 -8.71
CA GLY A 325 -41.37 10.43 -9.61
C GLY A 325 -42.38 11.42 -9.04
N LEU A 326 -42.01 12.23 -8.05
CA LEU A 326 -42.87 13.33 -7.61
C LEU A 326 -43.07 14.35 -8.75
N PRO A 327 -44.31 14.82 -8.98
CA PRO A 327 -44.61 15.81 -10.01
C PRO A 327 -43.73 17.07 -9.96
N SER A 328 -43.30 17.54 -11.13
CA SER A 328 -42.33 18.64 -11.27
C SER A 328 -42.82 19.95 -10.67
N ASP A 329 -44.13 20.21 -10.68
CA ASP A 329 -44.77 21.37 -10.07
C ASP A 329 -44.60 21.38 -8.53
N ILE A 330 -44.70 20.21 -7.88
CA ILE A 330 -44.44 20.06 -6.44
C ILE A 330 -42.95 20.25 -6.14
N ILE A 331 -42.06 19.68 -6.97
CA ILE A 331 -40.61 19.82 -6.82
C ILE A 331 -40.19 21.28 -6.97
N GLU A 332 -40.68 21.97 -7.99
CA GLU A 332 -40.37 23.38 -8.24
C GLU A 332 -40.90 24.27 -7.11
N SER A 333 -42.13 24.04 -6.65
CA SER A 333 -42.70 24.73 -5.49
C SER A 333 -41.87 24.49 -4.22
N SER A 334 -41.41 23.27 -4.00
CA SER A 334 -40.57 22.91 -2.85
C SER A 334 -39.19 23.60 -2.90
N ARG A 335 -38.58 23.68 -4.10
CA ARG A 335 -37.32 24.43 -4.32
C ARG A 335 -37.48 25.92 -4.05
N GLN A 336 -38.62 26.51 -4.43
CA GLN A 336 -38.92 27.91 -4.14
C GLN A 336 -39.09 28.17 -2.63
N LEU A 337 -39.76 27.27 -1.91
CA LEU A 337 -39.95 27.37 -0.45
C LEU A 337 -38.65 27.25 0.35
N LEU A 338 -37.68 26.47 -0.12
CA LEU A 338 -36.35 26.33 0.51
C LEU A 338 -35.56 27.67 0.49
N GLY A 339 -35.90 28.57 -0.44
CA GLY A 339 -35.23 29.85 -0.62
C GLY A 339 -33.84 29.73 -1.25
N THR A 340 -33.25 30.87 -1.61
CA THR A 340 -31.97 30.95 -2.34
C THR A 340 -30.77 30.60 -1.48
N ALA A 341 -30.74 31.05 -0.21
CA ALA A 341 -29.59 30.83 0.67
C ALA A 341 -29.31 29.35 0.98
N GLY A 342 -30.37 28.56 1.23
CA GLY A 342 -30.24 27.11 1.44
C GLY A 342 -29.83 26.37 0.17
N ALA A 343 -30.30 26.81 -0.99
CA ALA A 343 -29.93 26.24 -2.29
C ALA A 343 -28.45 26.52 -2.64
N GLU A 344 -27.95 27.73 -2.39
CA GLU A 344 -26.56 28.11 -2.64
C GLU A 344 -25.57 27.31 -1.80
N ILE A 345 -25.84 27.12 -0.51
CA ILE A 345 -24.99 26.30 0.37
C ILE A 345 -24.98 24.84 -0.09
N ASN A 346 -26.14 24.28 -0.43
CA ASN A 346 -26.20 22.90 -0.93
C ASN A 346 -25.48 22.74 -2.27
N ALA A 347 -25.56 23.74 -3.17
CA ALA A 347 -24.82 23.75 -4.42
C ALA A 347 -23.29 23.77 -4.17
N LEU A 348 -22.81 24.59 -3.24
CA LEU A 348 -21.40 24.61 -2.86
C LEU A 348 -20.94 23.26 -2.27
N ILE A 349 -21.76 22.66 -1.39
CA ILE A 349 -21.47 21.33 -0.84
C ILE A 349 -21.40 20.29 -1.97
N MET A 350 -22.32 20.35 -2.94
CA MET A 350 -22.33 19.46 -4.09
C MET A 350 -21.05 19.61 -4.94
N ASP A 351 -20.59 20.82 -5.18
CA ASP A 351 -19.33 21.07 -5.88
C ASP A 351 -18.13 20.51 -5.12
N MET A 352 -18.11 20.65 -3.78
CA MET A 352 -17.07 20.06 -2.92
C MET A 352 -17.09 18.52 -2.97
N GLU A 353 -18.28 17.90 -2.89
CA GLU A 353 -18.46 16.45 -2.99
C GLU A 353 -17.93 15.93 -4.34
N ASN A 354 -18.38 16.54 -5.45
CA ASN A 354 -17.97 16.19 -6.81
C ASN A 354 -16.46 16.33 -7.01
N PHE A 355 -15.90 17.46 -6.58
CA PHE A 355 -14.45 17.70 -6.67
C PHE A 355 -13.67 16.63 -5.90
N LYS A 356 -14.14 16.26 -4.71
CA LYS A 356 -13.47 15.26 -3.89
C LYS A 356 -13.56 13.86 -4.49
N GLN A 357 -14.71 13.47 -5.03
CA GLN A 357 -14.88 12.20 -5.71
C GLN A 357 -13.96 12.09 -6.94
N GLN A 358 -13.92 13.14 -7.77
CA GLN A 358 -13.01 13.21 -8.91
C GLN A 358 -11.53 13.13 -8.48
N TYR A 359 -11.18 13.85 -7.41
CA TYR A 359 -9.83 13.79 -6.85
C TYR A 359 -9.46 12.38 -6.37
N GLN A 360 -10.37 11.70 -5.68
CA GLN A 360 -10.16 10.31 -5.24
C GLN A 360 -10.04 9.35 -6.43
N HIS A 361 -10.84 9.53 -7.49
CA HIS A 361 -10.75 8.74 -8.71
C HIS A 361 -9.37 8.91 -9.38
N HIS A 362 -8.93 10.16 -9.58
CA HIS A 362 -7.61 10.44 -10.14
C HIS A 362 -6.47 9.92 -9.27
N LEU A 363 -6.62 9.93 -7.94
CA LEU A 363 -5.65 9.34 -7.03
C LEU A 363 -5.54 7.82 -7.24
N GLN A 364 -6.68 7.13 -7.39
CA GLN A 364 -6.70 5.69 -7.67
C GLN A 364 -6.09 5.37 -9.04
N GLU A 365 -6.41 6.14 -10.08
CA GLU A 365 -5.80 6.00 -11.41
C GLU A 365 -4.28 6.19 -11.35
N ALA A 366 -3.82 7.24 -10.66
CA ALA A 366 -2.40 7.49 -10.48
C ALA A 366 -1.69 6.33 -9.75
N GLN A 367 -2.29 5.80 -8.69
CA GLN A 367 -1.76 4.63 -7.98
C GLN A 367 -1.70 3.39 -8.87
N TYR A 368 -2.73 3.16 -9.68
CA TYR A 368 -2.79 2.07 -10.65
C TYR A 368 -1.67 2.18 -11.69
N TYR A 369 -1.44 3.36 -12.27
CA TYR A 369 -0.34 3.58 -13.21
C TYR A 369 1.04 3.41 -12.57
N VAL A 370 1.22 3.84 -11.32
CA VAL A 370 2.46 3.61 -10.57
C VAL A 370 2.70 2.12 -10.35
N MET A 371 1.67 1.35 -10.02
CA MET A 371 1.76 -0.10 -9.86
C MET A 371 2.16 -0.78 -11.17
N GLN A 372 1.46 -0.48 -12.27
CA GLN A 372 1.82 -1.02 -13.59
C GLN A 372 3.26 -0.65 -14.00
N SER A 373 3.67 0.59 -13.76
CA SER A 373 5.04 1.03 -14.06
C SER A 373 6.08 0.24 -13.27
N LYS A 374 5.81 -0.09 -11.99
CA LYS A 374 6.70 -0.92 -11.17
C LYS A 374 6.77 -2.35 -11.69
N GLU A 375 5.64 -2.94 -12.06
CA GLU A 375 5.58 -4.28 -12.62
C GLU A 375 6.35 -4.37 -13.94
N LEU A 376 6.11 -3.42 -14.85
CA LEU A 376 6.84 -3.32 -16.11
C LEU A 376 8.34 -3.13 -15.89
N HIS A 377 8.72 -2.29 -14.93
CA HIS A 377 10.12 -2.08 -14.56
C HIS A 377 10.79 -3.38 -14.10
N ASN A 378 10.15 -4.13 -13.20
CA ASN A 378 10.66 -5.42 -12.73
C ASN A 378 10.79 -6.44 -13.88
N ASN A 379 9.80 -6.48 -14.78
CA ASN A 379 9.84 -7.36 -15.95
C ASN A 379 10.98 -7.01 -16.90
N LEU A 380 11.24 -5.71 -17.12
CA LEU A 380 12.36 -5.23 -17.93
C LEU A 380 13.71 -5.55 -17.28
N GLU A 381 13.83 -5.44 -15.96
CA GLU A 381 15.04 -5.79 -15.22
C GLU A 381 15.36 -7.28 -15.36
N VAL A 382 14.35 -8.14 -15.21
CA VAL A 382 14.48 -9.60 -15.45
C VAL A 382 14.87 -9.89 -16.90
N ALA A 383 14.24 -9.23 -17.88
CA ALA A 383 14.57 -9.40 -19.29
C ALA A 383 16.01 -8.96 -19.60
N GLN A 384 16.48 -7.83 -19.06
CA GLN A 384 17.85 -7.36 -19.20
C GLN A 384 18.85 -8.37 -18.64
N LYS A 385 18.58 -8.92 -17.45
CA LYS A 385 19.42 -9.96 -16.85
C LYS A 385 19.51 -11.20 -17.73
N ASN A 386 18.37 -11.67 -18.25
CA ASN A 386 18.33 -12.82 -19.16
C ASN A 386 19.12 -12.57 -20.45
N ILE A 387 19.07 -11.36 -21.02
CA ILE A 387 19.85 -10.99 -22.21
C ILE A 387 21.36 -10.99 -21.90
N ILE A 388 21.77 -10.44 -20.76
CA ILE A 388 23.19 -10.44 -20.32
C ILE A 388 23.68 -11.88 -20.12
N ASP A 389 22.90 -12.72 -19.46
CA ASP A 389 23.25 -14.12 -19.22
C ASP A 389 23.36 -14.89 -20.56
N HIS A 390 22.40 -14.70 -21.46
CA HIS A 390 22.41 -15.36 -22.77
C HIS A 390 23.59 -14.90 -23.64
N THR A 391 23.86 -13.60 -23.70
CA THR A 391 25.01 -13.05 -24.45
C THR A 391 26.34 -13.51 -23.87
N SER A 392 26.47 -13.60 -22.54
CA SER A 392 27.67 -14.14 -21.90
C SER A 392 27.88 -15.63 -22.21
N ALA A 393 26.80 -16.43 -22.21
CA ALA A 393 26.84 -17.84 -22.55
C ALA A 393 27.21 -18.05 -24.02
N GLN A 394 26.65 -17.26 -24.93
CA GLN A 394 27.01 -17.29 -26.36
C GLN A 394 28.49 -16.92 -26.58
N ARG A 395 29.00 -15.88 -25.89
CA ARG A 395 30.43 -15.52 -25.95
C ARG A 395 31.32 -16.66 -25.48
N LYS A 396 30.99 -17.31 -24.36
CA LYS A 396 31.71 -18.48 -23.84
C LYS A 396 31.70 -19.65 -24.85
N ARG A 397 30.56 -19.94 -25.48
CA ARG A 397 30.44 -20.97 -26.52
C ARG A 397 31.33 -20.66 -27.73
N LYS A 398 31.25 -19.43 -28.26
CA LYS A 398 32.10 -19.00 -29.38
C LYS A 398 33.59 -19.12 -29.05
N ALA A 399 34.00 -18.68 -27.85
CA ALA A 399 35.39 -18.78 -27.41
C ALA A 399 35.88 -20.25 -27.30
N ARG A 400 35.04 -21.18 -26.79
CA ARG A 400 35.38 -22.61 -26.77
C ARG A 400 35.59 -23.17 -28.16
N VAL A 401 34.66 -22.91 -29.07
CA VAL A 401 34.74 -23.39 -30.46
C VAL A 401 36.01 -22.85 -31.14
N ILE A 402 36.30 -21.55 -31.01
CA ILE A 402 37.53 -20.95 -31.55
C ILE A 402 38.78 -21.62 -30.95
N SER A 403 38.80 -21.87 -29.64
CA SER A 403 39.90 -22.56 -28.97
C SER A 403 40.09 -23.98 -29.48
N GLU A 404 39.02 -24.75 -29.65
CA GLU A 404 39.05 -26.11 -30.21
C GLU A 404 39.59 -26.11 -31.64
N TYR A 405 39.10 -25.22 -32.51
CA TYR A 405 39.63 -25.06 -33.87
C TYR A 405 41.11 -24.65 -33.86
N ALA A 406 41.53 -23.78 -32.95
CA ALA A 406 42.94 -23.40 -32.81
C ALA A 406 43.82 -24.57 -32.38
N VAL A 407 43.34 -25.44 -31.47
CA VAL A 407 44.03 -26.69 -31.08
C VAL A 407 44.12 -27.64 -32.27
N MET A 408 43.04 -27.84 -33.02
CA MET A 408 43.06 -28.68 -34.23
C MET A 408 44.03 -28.13 -35.29
N ALA A 409 43.99 -26.83 -35.57
CA ALA A 409 44.91 -26.19 -36.52
C ALA A 409 46.37 -26.38 -36.10
N ARG A 410 46.70 -26.20 -34.81
CA ARG A 410 48.05 -26.47 -34.27
C ARG A 410 48.46 -27.93 -34.46
N SER A 411 47.54 -28.87 -34.22
CA SER A 411 47.77 -30.31 -34.44
C SER A 411 48.05 -30.63 -35.91
N ILE A 412 47.25 -30.09 -36.84
CA ILE A 412 47.42 -30.28 -38.28
C ILE A 412 48.74 -29.70 -38.77
N ILE A 413 49.08 -28.46 -38.35
CA ILE A 413 50.36 -27.82 -38.67
C ILE A 413 51.51 -28.68 -38.17
N ARG A 414 51.44 -29.16 -36.91
CA ARG A 414 52.47 -30.03 -36.33
C ARG A 414 52.64 -31.33 -37.10
N LYS A 415 51.54 -32.01 -37.47
CA LYS A 415 51.58 -33.24 -38.28
C LYS A 415 52.20 -32.98 -39.67
N LYS A 416 51.77 -31.93 -40.37
CA LYS A 416 52.36 -31.57 -41.67
C LYS A 416 53.85 -31.22 -41.53
N PHE A 417 54.22 -30.44 -40.52
CA PHE A 417 55.62 -30.07 -40.29
C PHE A 417 56.50 -31.29 -40.00
N GLN A 418 55.96 -32.28 -39.28
CA GLN A 418 56.64 -33.54 -39.01
C GLN A 418 56.81 -34.38 -40.29
N GLN A 419 55.78 -34.47 -41.14
CA GLN A 419 55.87 -35.10 -42.47
C GLN A 419 56.86 -34.38 -43.40
N PHE A 420 56.92 -33.04 -43.35
CA PHE A 420 57.93 -32.26 -44.08
C PHE A 420 59.34 -32.51 -43.57
N ARG A 421 59.52 -32.67 -42.25
CA ARG A 421 60.83 -33.06 -41.67
C ARG A 421 61.21 -34.48 -42.08
N GLU A 422 60.30 -35.43 -42.01
CA GLU A 422 60.55 -36.83 -42.41
C GLU A 422 60.89 -36.94 -43.90
N SER A 423 60.19 -36.20 -44.77
CA SER A 423 60.51 -36.16 -46.20
C SER A 423 61.78 -35.36 -46.54
N ALA A 424 62.11 -34.31 -45.77
CA ALA A 424 63.38 -33.60 -45.90
C ALA A 424 64.57 -34.44 -45.40
N ILE A 425 64.39 -35.22 -44.33
CA ILE A 425 65.40 -36.18 -43.84
C ILE A 425 65.54 -37.33 -44.84
N ALA A 426 64.45 -37.87 -45.39
CA ALA A 426 64.52 -38.89 -46.44
C ALA A 426 65.23 -38.39 -47.71
N LYS A 427 65.01 -37.12 -48.10
CA LYS A 427 65.77 -36.48 -49.19
C LYS A 427 67.24 -36.29 -48.86
N ARG A 428 67.57 -35.87 -47.62
CA ARG A 428 68.96 -35.73 -47.18
C ARG A 428 69.69 -37.06 -47.07
N VAL A 429 69.03 -38.14 -46.64
CA VAL A 429 69.62 -39.50 -46.65
C VAL A 429 69.86 -39.98 -48.09
N LEU A 430 68.96 -39.66 -49.02
CA LEU A 430 69.15 -39.91 -50.47
C LEU A 430 70.25 -39.04 -51.11
N GLU A 431 70.51 -37.84 -50.58
CA GLU A 431 71.59 -36.94 -51.00
C GLU A 431 72.93 -37.31 -50.33
N GLU A 432 72.93 -37.78 -49.08
CA GLU A 432 74.11 -38.23 -48.34
C GLU A 432 74.61 -39.60 -48.84
N GLU A 433 73.73 -40.52 -49.29
CA GLU A 433 74.15 -41.75 -50.00
C GLU A 433 74.81 -41.46 -51.36
N LYS A 434 74.56 -40.27 -51.95
CA LYS A 434 75.20 -39.82 -53.19
C LYS A 434 76.46 -38.96 -52.95
N ALA A 435 76.74 -38.55 -51.72
CA ALA A 435 77.81 -37.60 -51.40
C ALA A 435 79.08 -38.21 -50.77
N VAL A 436 79.23 -39.54 -50.74
CA VAL A 436 80.44 -40.22 -50.21
C VAL A 436 81.61 -40.25 -51.21
N GLN A 437 81.51 -39.58 -52.37
CA GLN A 437 82.66 -39.33 -53.25
C GLN A 437 82.90 -37.82 -53.44
N ASN A 438 84.01 -37.39 -52.83
CA ASN A 438 84.85 -36.21 -53.11
C ASN A 438 84.97 -35.16 -51.99
N ASP A 439 86.24 -34.85 -51.74
CA ASP A 439 86.88 -34.25 -50.58
C ASP A 439 87.07 -32.72 -50.79
N LYS A 440 86.77 -31.92 -49.74
CA LYS A 440 87.52 -30.72 -49.23
C LYS A 440 87.62 -29.40 -50.06
N PRO A 441 88.11 -28.25 -49.49
CA PRO A 441 87.48 -27.39 -48.45
C PRO A 441 87.72 -25.85 -48.64
N GLU A 442 87.01 -24.95 -47.90
CA GLU A 442 87.51 -23.61 -47.46
C GLU A 442 86.48 -22.94 -46.51
N ARG A 443 86.73 -22.80 -45.19
CA ARG A 443 87.22 -21.60 -44.44
C ARG A 443 86.49 -20.30 -44.84
N LEU A 444 85.88 -19.46 -43.97
CA LEU A 444 86.25 -18.87 -42.67
C LEU A 444 85.06 -17.90 -42.31
N LYS A 445 84.49 -17.80 -41.10
CA LYS A 445 84.96 -17.02 -39.93
C LYS A 445 83.86 -17.04 -38.84
N ASP A 446 84.24 -17.40 -37.61
CA ASP A 446 83.65 -16.98 -36.33
C ASP A 446 84.52 -15.82 -35.76
N PRO A 447 84.10 -14.98 -34.78
CA PRO A 447 83.80 -15.39 -33.39
C PRO A 447 82.62 -14.68 -32.68
N GLU A 448 81.77 -15.47 -32.00
CA GLU A 448 81.63 -15.62 -30.53
C GLU A 448 82.09 -14.47 -29.57
N PRO A 449 81.80 -14.50 -28.23
CA PRO A 449 80.63 -14.99 -27.47
C PRO A 449 80.29 -14.20 -26.15
N THR A 450 79.26 -14.66 -25.42
CA THR A 450 79.10 -14.67 -23.93
C THR A 450 78.92 -13.34 -23.16
N SER A 451 78.17 -13.22 -22.05
CA SER A 451 77.78 -14.15 -20.99
C SER A 451 76.51 -13.68 -20.22
N THR A 452 75.69 -14.66 -19.81
CA THR A 452 74.64 -14.66 -18.76
C THR A 452 75.22 -14.54 -17.33
N PRO A 453 74.50 -14.69 -16.17
CA PRO A 453 73.05 -14.72 -15.85
C PRO A 453 72.64 -13.88 -14.60
N ALA A 454 71.33 -13.69 -14.34
CA ALA A 454 70.71 -13.90 -13.01
C ALA A 454 69.19 -13.69 -13.02
N VAL A 455 68.49 -14.50 -12.22
CA VAL A 455 67.04 -14.77 -12.19
C VAL A 455 66.39 -14.11 -10.96
N LYS A 456 65.05 -13.93 -11.03
CA LYS A 456 64.02 -13.72 -9.97
C LYS A 456 63.52 -12.27 -9.90
N LYS A 457 62.23 -11.93 -9.91
CA LYS A 457 60.93 -12.63 -9.76
C LYS A 457 59.85 -11.73 -10.40
N ALA A 458 58.99 -12.29 -11.27
CA ALA A 458 57.53 -12.40 -11.10
C ALA A 458 56.81 -11.20 -10.45
N GLN A 459 55.97 -10.46 -11.20
CA GLN A 459 54.52 -10.72 -11.31
C GLN A 459 53.81 -9.66 -12.19
N ASN A 460 53.01 -10.21 -13.13
CA ASN A 460 51.76 -9.72 -13.73
C ASN A 460 51.75 -8.39 -14.53
N THR A 461 51.69 -8.40 -15.88
CA THR A 461 50.50 -8.53 -16.76
C THR A 461 49.41 -7.47 -16.47
N ASN A 462 48.97 -6.59 -17.37
CA ASN A 462 48.76 -6.60 -18.83
C ASN A 462 48.89 -5.15 -19.38
N ILE A 463 49.57 -4.84 -20.49
CA ILE A 463 49.13 -4.94 -21.91
C ILE A 463 47.66 -4.49 -22.07
N SER A 464 47.47 -3.19 -22.26
CA SER A 464 47.26 -2.54 -23.57
C SER A 464 45.98 -2.97 -24.29
N MET A 465 45.14 -2.00 -24.62
CA MET A 465 44.84 -1.63 -26.02
C MET A 465 43.89 -0.44 -25.98
N ALA A 466 44.40 0.72 -26.38
CA ALA A 466 44.19 1.24 -27.73
C ALA A 466 42.88 2.03 -27.79
N THR A 467 43.02 3.25 -27.28
CA THR A 467 42.25 4.44 -27.61
C THR A 467 42.10 4.58 -29.12
N THR A 468 40.87 4.50 -29.61
CA THR A 468 40.46 5.17 -30.84
C THR A 468 40.37 6.66 -30.56
N THR A 469 41.22 7.39 -31.27
CA THR A 469 41.26 8.85 -31.39
C THR A 469 40.00 9.37 -32.07
N GLU A 470 39.27 10.27 -31.41
CA GLU A 470 38.42 11.27 -32.08
C GLU A 470 38.52 12.62 -31.34
N GLY A 471 39.06 13.61 -32.06
CA GLY A 471 38.82 15.06 -31.97
C GLY A 471 38.78 15.76 -30.61
N GLU A 472 39.89 16.39 -30.21
CA GLU A 472 39.84 17.57 -29.34
C GLU A 472 39.37 18.78 -30.15
N ASP A 473 38.08 19.13 -30.06
CA ASP A 473 37.55 20.42 -30.54
C ASP A 473 37.34 21.33 -29.31
N ASN A 474 38.32 22.21 -29.04
CA ASN A 474 38.26 23.24 -28.00
C ASN A 474 37.42 24.46 -28.46
N GLY A 475 36.23 24.19 -29.02
CA GLY A 475 35.27 25.22 -29.43
C GLY A 475 34.44 25.74 -28.26
N ILE A 476 33.95 26.98 -28.37
CA ILE A 476 32.88 27.48 -27.49
C ILE A 476 31.59 26.72 -27.86
N PRO A 477 30.89 26.08 -26.89
CA PRO A 477 29.66 25.35 -27.15
C PRO A 477 28.53 26.30 -27.58
N GLU A 478 27.60 25.83 -28.39
CA GLU A 478 26.37 26.53 -28.78
C GLU A 478 25.14 26.03 -28.00
N VAL A 479 24.04 26.80 -28.00
CA VAL A 479 22.80 26.40 -27.34
C VAL A 479 22.20 25.20 -28.08
N GLY A 480 22.00 24.09 -27.37
CA GLY A 480 21.54 22.82 -27.92
C GLY A 480 22.63 21.74 -28.03
N ASP A 481 23.91 22.09 -27.90
CA ASP A 481 25.00 21.12 -28.00
C ASP A 481 24.98 20.08 -26.87
N LEU A 482 25.41 18.85 -27.20
CA LEU A 482 25.65 17.81 -26.22
C LEU A 482 27.07 17.93 -25.68
N VAL A 483 27.16 18.14 -24.37
CA VAL A 483 28.42 18.38 -23.67
C VAL A 483 28.61 17.42 -22.50
N TYR A 484 29.85 16.99 -22.28
CA TYR A 484 30.24 16.16 -21.16
C TYR A 484 30.76 17.01 -20.00
N VAL A 485 30.26 16.75 -18.79
CA VAL A 485 30.71 17.42 -17.56
C VAL A 485 31.61 16.44 -16.76
N PRO A 486 32.95 16.61 -16.77
CA PRO A 486 33.87 15.65 -16.15
C PRO A 486 33.66 15.46 -14.65
N LYS A 487 33.27 16.52 -13.93
CA LYS A 487 33.01 16.48 -12.48
C LYS A 487 31.81 15.60 -12.12
N LEU A 488 30.84 15.46 -13.02
CA LEU A 488 29.63 14.68 -12.80
C LEU A 488 29.66 13.32 -13.52
N LYS A 489 30.69 13.08 -14.33
CA LYS A 489 30.80 11.93 -15.23
C LYS A 489 29.54 11.68 -16.07
N ASN A 490 28.83 12.76 -16.43
CA ASN A 490 27.53 12.70 -17.10
C ASN A 490 27.48 13.66 -18.29
N GLU A 491 26.61 13.32 -19.24
CA GLU A 491 26.27 14.12 -20.41
C GLU A 491 25.16 15.12 -20.07
N ALA A 492 25.24 16.31 -20.65
CA ALA A 492 24.31 17.40 -20.43
C ALA A 492 24.08 18.18 -21.74
N THR A 493 22.91 18.79 -21.88
CA THR A 493 22.58 19.64 -23.03
C THR A 493 22.74 21.11 -22.65
N VAL A 494 23.34 21.91 -23.52
CA VAL A 494 23.49 23.35 -23.30
C VAL A 494 22.14 24.04 -23.46
N VAL A 495 21.65 24.69 -22.39
CA VAL A 495 20.36 25.40 -22.39
C VAL A 495 20.54 26.89 -22.62
N LYS A 496 21.61 27.49 -22.10
CA LYS A 496 21.88 28.93 -22.21
C LYS A 496 23.37 29.21 -22.07
N ILE A 497 23.87 30.19 -22.82
CA ILE A 497 25.26 30.64 -22.75
C ILE A 497 25.28 32.11 -22.33
N ASP A 498 26.14 32.45 -21.37
CA ASP A 498 26.41 33.82 -20.97
C ASP A 498 27.87 34.17 -21.32
N SER A 499 28.08 34.61 -22.56
CA SER A 499 29.39 34.96 -23.11
C SER A 499 30.07 36.10 -22.34
N SER A 500 29.30 36.93 -21.63
CA SER A 500 29.84 38.06 -20.85
C SER A 500 30.51 37.61 -19.54
N LYS A 501 30.06 36.49 -18.97
CA LYS A 501 30.54 35.94 -17.69
C LYS A 501 31.38 34.67 -17.84
N ASN A 502 31.60 34.22 -19.07
CA ASN A 502 32.31 32.99 -19.38
C ASN A 502 31.64 31.74 -18.76
N GLU A 503 30.31 31.75 -18.67
CA GLU A 503 29.48 30.72 -18.02
C GLU A 503 28.50 30.10 -19.02
N VAL A 504 28.24 28.80 -18.84
CA VAL A 504 27.28 27.99 -19.59
C VAL A 504 26.30 27.34 -18.62
N GLN A 505 25.01 27.42 -18.94
CA GLN A 505 23.96 26.71 -18.22
C GLN A 505 23.62 25.43 -18.97
N VAL A 506 23.85 24.29 -18.33
CA VAL A 506 23.61 22.96 -18.90
C VAL A 506 22.51 22.25 -18.13
N GLN A 507 21.79 21.37 -18.81
CA GLN A 507 20.77 20.51 -18.23
C GLN A 507 21.23 19.05 -18.30
N ALA A 508 21.42 18.45 -17.13
CA ALA A 508 21.74 17.03 -16.96
C ALA A 508 20.52 16.34 -16.35
N GLY A 509 19.70 15.70 -17.20
CA GLY A 509 18.40 15.14 -16.79
C GLY A 509 17.44 16.22 -16.27
N ILE A 510 17.05 16.11 -14.99
CA ILE A 510 16.12 17.06 -14.32
C ILE A 510 16.83 18.26 -13.68
N MET A 511 18.17 18.29 -13.64
CA MET A 511 18.93 19.33 -12.95
C MET A 511 19.50 20.36 -13.94
N LYS A 512 19.42 21.65 -13.59
CA LYS A 512 20.06 22.76 -14.33
C LYS A 512 21.25 23.28 -13.55
N LEU A 513 22.42 23.33 -14.18
CA LEU A 513 23.70 23.70 -13.55
C LEU A 513 24.34 24.85 -14.31
N LYS A 514 24.97 25.79 -13.60
CA LYS A 514 25.81 26.85 -14.18
C LYS A 514 27.27 26.45 -14.00
N LEU A 515 28.02 26.37 -15.10
CA LEU A 515 29.41 25.94 -15.15
C LEU A 515 30.23 26.95 -15.95
N LYS A 516 31.55 26.99 -15.75
CA LYS A 516 32.45 27.75 -16.63
C LYS A 516 32.78 26.92 -17.87
N PHE A 517 33.09 27.55 -19.00
CA PHE A 517 33.39 26.80 -20.24
C PHE A 517 34.52 25.77 -20.10
N LYS A 518 35.51 26.05 -19.26
CA LYS A 518 36.63 25.12 -18.97
C LYS A 518 36.21 23.82 -18.27
N ASP A 519 35.03 23.79 -17.66
CA ASP A 519 34.52 22.64 -16.89
C ASP A 519 33.64 21.72 -17.75
N VAL A 520 33.58 21.96 -19.07
CA VAL A 520 32.67 21.31 -20.01
C VAL A 520 33.43 20.91 -21.29
N LYS A 521 33.20 19.70 -21.81
CA LYS A 521 33.80 19.22 -23.08
C LYS A 521 32.71 18.96 -24.12
N ILE A 522 32.86 19.48 -25.33
CA ILE A 522 31.90 19.23 -26.42
C ILE A 522 32.06 17.79 -26.90
N GLN A 523 30.96 17.04 -26.99
CA GLN A 523 30.96 15.69 -27.55
C GLN A 523 30.36 15.66 -28.96
N LYS A 524 29.33 16.47 -29.22
CA LYS A 524 28.66 16.48 -30.51
C LYS A 524 28.01 17.84 -30.75
N ARG A 525 28.42 18.52 -31.82
CA ARG A 525 27.70 19.68 -32.34
C ARG A 525 26.44 19.21 -33.04
N ILE A 526 25.30 19.74 -32.63
CA ILE A 526 24.05 19.54 -33.38
C ILE A 526 23.99 20.67 -34.40
N SER A 527 24.53 20.43 -35.58
CA SER A 527 24.35 21.33 -36.73
C SER A 527 22.85 21.47 -36.99
N ARG A 528 22.34 22.70 -36.95
CA ARG A 528 20.93 23.01 -37.27
C ARG A 528 20.56 22.64 -38.69
#